data_AF-A0A389MCK3-F1
#
_entry.id   AF-A0A389MCK3-F1
#
_cell.length_a   1.000
_cell.length_b   1.000
_cell.length_c   1.000
_cell.angle_alpha   90.00
_cell.angle_beta   90.00
_cell.angle_gamma   90.00
#
_symmetry.space_group_name_H-M   'P 1'
#
loop_
_entity.id
_entity.type
_entity.pdbx_description
1 polymer ?
#
loop_
_entity_poly.entity_id
_entity_poly.type
_entity_poly.pdbx_seq_one_letter_code
_entity_poly.pdbx_strand_id
1 'polypeptide(L)'
;MDAKKQSFLTLFSVALLTLSAGAHAAGTLTGQVAIQLTISTGCTVGNGTATGGTNQWGTLNFGNYADLTSVINGTVFGADGTNAVTVTCSTGLSPTLALNGGLAAAGGIRTMTSSGNSIPYRLYSNAARTTEIAINTP
;
A
#
# COMPACT_ATOMS: atom_id res chain seq x y z
N MET A 1 -14.62 -99.61 27.52
CA MET A 1 -15.34 -99.39 28.79
C MET A 1 -14.49 -98.46 29.61
N ASP A 2 -15.00 -97.25 29.71
CA ASP A 2 -14.46 -96.07 30.36
C ASP A 2 -14.09 -96.24 31.84
N ALA A 3 -13.27 -95.27 32.22
CA ALA A 3 -13.29 -94.51 33.47
C ALA A 3 -12.20 -94.91 34.49
N LYS A 4 -11.19 -94.04 34.69
CA LYS A 4 -11.21 -92.87 35.61
C LYS A 4 -10.63 -93.36 36.95
N LYS A 5 -9.65 -92.72 37.61
CA LYS A 5 -9.66 -91.34 38.08
C LYS A 5 -8.47 -91.15 39.06
N GLN A 6 -8.00 -89.90 39.19
CA GLN A 6 -7.27 -89.31 40.36
C GLN A 6 -5.79 -89.71 40.50
N SER A 7 -4.83 -88.82 40.81
CA SER A 7 -4.86 -87.86 41.90
C SER A 7 -3.68 -86.86 41.82
N PHE A 8 -3.96 -85.59 42.17
CA PHE A 8 -3.20 -84.72 43.11
C PHE A 8 -1.90 -83.98 42.69
N LEU A 9 -1.96 -82.64 42.86
CA LEU A 9 -1.04 -81.73 43.57
C LEU A 9 0.45 -81.73 43.14
N THR A 10 1.14 -80.63 42.80
CA THR A 10 1.28 -79.35 43.52
C THR A 10 2.06 -78.32 42.67
N LEU A 11 1.66 -77.05 42.81
CA LEU A 11 2.47 -75.82 42.86
C LEU A 11 3.65 -75.63 41.88
N PHE A 12 3.51 -74.66 40.98
CA PHE A 12 4.50 -73.58 40.90
C PHE A 12 3.77 -72.26 40.60
N SER A 13 3.63 -71.43 41.63
CA SER A 13 3.21 -70.03 41.51
C SER A 13 4.27 -69.28 40.72
N VAL A 14 4.03 -69.06 39.43
CA VAL A 14 4.69 -67.96 38.73
C VAL A 14 3.77 -66.76 38.92
N ALA A 15 4.08 -65.95 39.92
CA ALA A 15 3.55 -64.60 40.01
C ALA A 15 4.07 -63.84 38.77
N LEU A 16 3.29 -63.87 37.69
CA LEU A 16 3.42 -62.92 36.60
C LEU A 16 3.22 -61.55 37.23
N LEU A 17 4.33 -60.84 37.44
CA LEU A 17 4.34 -59.42 37.69
C LEU A 17 3.71 -58.79 36.44
N THR A 18 2.39 -58.66 36.43
CA THR A 18 1.67 -57.83 35.47
C THR A 18 2.10 -56.41 35.79
N LEU A 19 3.28 -56.02 35.29
CA LEU A 19 3.61 -54.64 35.08
C LEU A 19 2.52 -54.16 34.14
N SER A 20 1.49 -53.53 34.70
CA SER A 20 0.55 -52.75 33.92
C SER A 20 1.43 -51.78 33.17
N ALA A 21 1.74 -52.08 31.91
CA ALA A 21 2.18 -51.08 30.97
C ALA A 21 1.03 -50.08 31.00
N GLY A 22 1.18 -49.03 31.82
CA GLY A 22 0.25 -47.93 31.81
C GLY A 22 0.18 -47.53 30.36
N ALA A 23 -0.97 -47.79 29.74
CA ALA A 23 -1.21 -47.32 28.40
C ALA A 23 -1.12 -45.80 28.53
N HIS A 24 0.03 -45.24 28.14
CA HIS A 24 0.20 -43.80 28.11
C HIS A 24 -0.72 -43.37 26.98
N ALA A 25 -1.93 -42.91 27.34
CA ALA A 25 -2.82 -42.29 26.39
C ALA A 25 -2.05 -41.11 25.80
N ALA A 26 -1.63 -41.23 24.54
CA ALA A 26 -1.13 -40.11 23.78
C ALA A 26 -2.30 -39.15 23.56
N GLY A 27 -2.50 -38.23 24.51
CA GLY A 27 -3.51 -37.20 24.40
C GLY A 27 -3.10 -36.20 23.33
N THR A 28 -3.89 -36.10 22.27
CA THR A 28 -3.70 -35.04 21.26
C THR A 28 -4.34 -33.76 21.78
N LEU A 29 -3.51 -32.77 22.16
CA LEU A 29 -3.98 -31.43 22.50
C LEU A 29 -4.07 -30.61 21.21
N THR A 30 -5.29 -30.39 20.73
CA THR A 30 -5.55 -29.51 19.60
C THR A 30 -6.02 -28.16 20.09
N GLY A 31 -5.47 -27.10 19.51
CA GLY A 31 -5.86 -25.72 19.76
C GLY A 31 -6.08 -25.00 18.44
N GLN A 32 -6.99 -24.03 18.43
CA GLN A 32 -7.26 -23.20 17.27
C GLN A 32 -6.80 -21.76 17.57
N VAL A 33 -6.16 -21.13 16.60
CA VAL A 33 -5.80 -19.71 16.65
C VAL A 33 -6.76 -18.96 15.75
N ALA A 34 -7.36 -17.89 16.25
CA ALA A 34 -8.15 -16.99 15.44
C ALA A 34 -7.23 -16.13 14.56
N ILE A 35 -7.48 -16.12 13.25
CA ILE A 35 -6.77 -15.28 12.28
C ILE A 35 -7.70 -14.14 11.86
N GLN A 36 -7.21 -12.89 11.89
CA GLN A 36 -7.97 -11.71 11.49
C GLN A 36 -7.17 -10.87 10.50
N LEU A 37 -7.83 -10.47 9.40
CA LEU A 37 -7.35 -9.51 8.41
C LEU A 37 -8.33 -8.34 8.36
N THR A 38 -7.84 -7.12 8.58
CA THR A 38 -8.64 -5.89 8.41
C THR A 38 -8.25 -5.20 7.11
N ILE A 39 -9.20 -5.06 6.19
CA ILE A 39 -9.02 -4.28 4.96
C ILE A 39 -9.60 -2.89 5.22
N SER A 40 -8.73 -1.87 5.18
CA SER A 40 -9.13 -0.47 5.35
C SER A 40 -9.32 0.20 3.97
N THR A 41 -10.18 1.21 3.90
CA THR A 41 -10.34 2.05 2.71
C THR A 41 -9.23 3.09 2.62
N GLY A 42 -8.82 3.46 1.41
CA GLY A 42 -7.82 4.52 1.20
C GLY A 42 -7.65 4.93 -0.26
N CYS A 43 -6.77 5.90 -0.47
CA CYS A 43 -6.35 6.34 -1.79
C CYS A 43 -4.86 6.10 -1.99
N THR A 44 -4.47 5.71 -3.20
CA THR A 44 -3.09 5.68 -3.65
C THR A 44 -2.85 6.80 -4.65
N VAL A 45 -1.70 7.46 -4.53
CA VAL A 45 -1.23 8.46 -5.49
C VAL A 45 -0.17 7.81 -6.35
N GLY A 46 -0.45 7.66 -7.65
CA GLY A 46 0.45 7.05 -8.63
C GLY A 46 1.58 7.99 -9.06
N ASN A 47 2.52 7.42 -9.84
CA ASN A 47 3.66 8.12 -10.42
C ASN A 47 4.60 8.79 -9.38
N GLY A 48 4.57 8.31 -8.14
CA GLY A 48 5.57 8.58 -7.11
C GLY A 48 6.56 7.41 -7.01
N THR A 49 7.86 7.69 -7.17
CA THR A 49 8.93 6.67 -7.07
C THR A 49 9.60 6.62 -5.70
N ALA A 50 9.25 7.54 -4.80
CA ALA A 50 9.90 7.66 -3.49
C ALA A 50 9.16 6.85 -2.42
N THR A 51 9.80 5.81 -1.90
CA THR A 51 9.41 5.15 -0.65
C THR A 51 9.97 5.94 0.53
N GLY A 52 9.18 6.89 1.05
CA GLY A 52 9.58 7.77 2.15
C GLY A 52 10.40 8.96 1.65
N GLY A 53 9.71 10.07 1.33
CA GLY A 53 10.33 11.28 0.81
C GLY A 53 9.34 12.14 0.01
N THR A 54 9.85 13.17 -0.65
CA THR A 54 9.04 13.99 -1.57
C THR A 54 8.92 13.27 -2.91
N ASN A 55 7.70 12.98 -3.33
CA ASN A 55 7.44 12.42 -4.65
C ASN A 55 7.73 13.43 -5.75
N GLN A 56 8.43 12.98 -6.80
CA GLN A 56 8.64 13.76 -8.01
C GLN A 56 7.64 13.31 -9.07
N TRP A 57 6.46 13.91 -9.05
CA TRP A 57 5.35 13.53 -9.93
C TRP A 57 5.50 13.99 -11.37
N GLY A 58 6.46 14.84 -11.68
CA GLY A 58 6.66 15.27 -13.05
C GLY A 58 7.36 16.60 -13.20
N THR A 59 7.47 17.02 -14.45
CA THR A 59 8.05 18.32 -14.81
C THR A 59 7.15 19.04 -15.80
N LEU A 60 7.06 20.36 -15.64
CA LEU A 60 6.48 21.27 -16.62
C LEU A 60 7.62 22.01 -17.29
N ASN A 61 7.89 21.69 -18.55
CA ASN A 61 8.86 22.39 -19.36
C ASN A 61 8.13 23.19 -20.44
N PHE A 62 8.26 24.51 -20.40
CA PHE A 62 7.69 25.37 -21.43
C PHE A 62 8.55 25.36 -22.71
N GLY A 63 9.84 25.01 -22.63
CA GLY A 63 10.79 25.07 -23.74
C GLY A 63 11.68 26.32 -23.68
N ASN A 64 12.34 26.63 -24.80
CA ASN A 64 13.26 27.75 -24.94
C ASN A 64 12.67 28.78 -25.91
N TYR A 65 12.57 30.04 -25.47
CA TYR A 65 12.08 31.15 -26.27
C TYR A 65 12.96 32.38 -26.07
N ALA A 66 13.11 33.19 -27.13
CA ALA A 66 13.84 34.45 -27.08
C ALA A 66 12.99 35.59 -26.49
N ASP A 67 11.66 35.48 -26.60
CA ASP A 67 10.69 36.44 -26.10
C ASP A 67 9.36 35.76 -25.72
N LEU A 68 8.40 36.54 -25.20
CA LEU A 68 7.08 36.08 -24.74
C LEU A 68 5.94 36.56 -25.65
N THR A 69 6.22 36.92 -26.91
CA THR A 69 5.21 37.48 -27.82
C THR A 69 4.24 36.44 -28.37
N SER A 70 4.67 35.17 -28.39
CA SER A 70 3.85 34.04 -28.81
C SER A 70 3.15 33.38 -27.62
N VAL A 71 2.08 32.65 -27.91
CA VAL A 71 1.44 31.80 -26.89
C VAL A 71 2.37 30.64 -26.54
N ILE A 72 2.78 30.57 -25.27
CA ILE A 72 3.63 29.52 -24.73
C ILE A 72 2.77 28.59 -23.87
N ASN A 73 2.81 27.30 -24.17
CA ASN A 73 2.08 26.27 -23.43
C ASN A 73 3.02 25.14 -23.05
N GLY A 74 2.68 24.44 -21.98
CA GLY A 74 3.34 23.20 -21.59
C GLY A 74 2.34 22.26 -20.93
N THR A 75 2.70 20.99 -20.87
CA THR A 75 1.95 19.94 -20.18
C THR A 75 2.86 19.33 -19.13
N VAL A 76 2.30 19.04 -17.95
CA VAL A 76 3.04 18.31 -16.92
C VAL A 76 3.00 16.83 -17.28
N PHE A 77 4.18 16.24 -17.46
CA PHE A 77 4.31 14.80 -17.69
C PHE A 77 4.90 14.10 -16.48
N GLY A 78 4.38 12.90 -16.22
CA GLY A 78 4.93 11.99 -15.23
C GLY A 78 6.31 11.49 -15.59
N ALA A 79 7.01 10.86 -14.63
CA ALA A 79 8.31 10.26 -14.90
C ALA A 79 8.22 9.10 -15.91
N ASP A 80 7.04 8.48 -15.99
CA ASP A 80 6.68 7.47 -16.98
C ASP A 80 6.24 8.04 -18.34
N GLY A 81 6.27 9.36 -18.51
CA GLY A 81 5.84 10.05 -19.73
C GLY A 81 4.32 10.21 -19.87
N THR A 82 3.54 9.84 -18.84
CA THR A 82 2.07 9.92 -18.87
C THR A 82 1.55 11.08 -18.00
N ASN A 83 0.36 10.93 -17.39
CA ASN A 83 -0.21 11.92 -16.50
C ASN A 83 0.65 12.06 -15.23
N ALA A 84 0.97 13.30 -14.85
CA ALA A 84 1.85 13.56 -13.71
C ALA A 84 1.32 12.99 -12.38
N VAL A 85 0.03 13.14 -12.10
CA VAL A 85 -0.58 12.67 -10.86
C VAL A 85 -1.83 11.87 -11.20
N THR A 86 -1.92 10.65 -10.67
CA THR A 86 -3.12 9.82 -10.71
C THR A 86 -3.52 9.48 -9.27
N VAL A 87 -4.80 9.59 -8.95
CA VAL A 87 -5.32 9.26 -7.61
C VAL A 87 -6.37 8.17 -7.76
N THR A 88 -6.09 7.01 -7.16
CA THR A 88 -6.98 5.86 -7.18
C THR A 88 -7.48 5.60 -5.76
N CYS A 89 -8.79 5.65 -5.56
CA CYS A 89 -9.39 5.48 -4.25
C CYS A 89 -10.32 4.27 -4.17
N SER A 90 -10.46 3.71 -2.97
CA SER A 90 -11.58 2.82 -2.65
C SER A 90 -12.92 3.50 -2.96
N THR A 91 -13.94 2.68 -3.26
CA THR A 91 -15.30 3.17 -3.56
C THR A 91 -15.86 4.05 -2.43
N GLY A 92 -16.56 5.13 -2.79
CA GLY A 92 -17.17 6.07 -1.84
C GLY A 92 -16.26 7.19 -1.32
N LEU A 93 -14.98 7.21 -1.71
CA LEU A 93 -14.06 8.30 -1.38
C LEU A 93 -14.08 9.38 -2.48
N SER A 94 -14.05 10.65 -2.08
CA SER A 94 -13.94 11.82 -2.97
C SER A 94 -12.72 12.65 -2.58
N PRO A 95 -11.53 12.34 -3.12
CA PRO A 95 -10.31 13.09 -2.79
C PRO A 95 -10.36 14.50 -3.37
N THR A 96 -9.66 15.42 -2.72
CA THR A 96 -9.42 16.78 -3.23
C THR A 96 -7.93 17.01 -3.45
N LEU A 97 -7.56 17.87 -4.39
CA LEU A 97 -6.16 18.13 -4.74
C LEU A 97 -5.91 19.63 -4.83
N ALA A 98 -5.10 20.15 -3.90
CA ALA A 98 -4.64 21.53 -3.94
C ALA A 98 -3.18 21.62 -4.38
N LEU A 99 -2.88 22.56 -5.27
CA LEU A 99 -1.50 22.88 -5.68
C LEU A 99 -1.09 24.21 -5.05
N ASN A 100 0.07 24.24 -4.39
CA ASN A 100 0.60 25.48 -3.83
C ASN A 100 1.15 26.44 -4.91
N GLY A 101 1.70 27.57 -4.47
CA GLY A 101 2.23 28.61 -5.36
C GLY A 101 3.60 28.31 -5.98
N GLY A 102 4.25 27.22 -5.58
CA GLY A 102 5.67 27.01 -5.82
C GLY A 102 6.56 27.89 -4.94
N LEU A 103 7.86 27.91 -5.22
CA LEU A 103 8.87 28.56 -4.39
C LEU A 103 8.91 30.09 -4.51
N ALA A 104 8.40 30.65 -5.61
CA ALA A 104 8.54 32.07 -5.93
C ALA A 104 7.21 32.77 -6.22
N ALA A 105 6.09 32.23 -5.75
CA ALA A 105 4.79 32.89 -5.90
C ALA A 105 4.81 34.32 -5.34
N ALA A 106 4.23 35.26 -6.08
CA ALA A 106 4.14 36.66 -5.70
C ALA A 106 2.75 37.20 -6.07
N GLY A 107 2.11 37.92 -5.15
CA GLY A 107 0.77 38.50 -5.40
C GLY A 107 -0.32 37.49 -5.75
N GLY A 108 -0.20 36.23 -5.28
CA GLY A 108 -1.15 35.16 -5.61
C GLY A 108 -0.99 34.54 -7.00
N ILE A 109 0.09 34.87 -7.72
CA ILE A 109 0.42 34.31 -9.03
C ILE A 109 1.66 33.44 -8.90
N ARG A 110 1.67 32.28 -9.58
CA ARG A 110 2.86 31.42 -9.64
C ARG A 110 3.89 32.06 -10.55
N THR A 111 5.13 32.09 -10.11
CA THR A 111 6.22 32.75 -10.83
C THR A 111 7.42 31.82 -10.89
N MET A 112 8.07 31.76 -12.05
CA MET A 112 9.39 31.14 -12.20
C MET A 112 10.44 32.25 -12.29
N THR A 113 11.57 32.06 -11.61
CA THR A 113 12.61 33.08 -11.49
C THR A 113 13.95 32.54 -11.96
N SER A 114 14.73 33.37 -12.66
CA SER A 114 16.09 33.05 -13.08
C SER A 114 16.91 34.31 -13.24
N SER A 115 18.07 34.37 -12.58
CA SER A 115 19.03 35.50 -12.67
C SER A 115 18.39 36.88 -12.52
N GLY A 116 17.47 37.04 -11.55
CA GLY A 116 16.75 38.29 -11.29
C GLY A 116 15.52 38.53 -12.18
N ASN A 117 15.30 37.73 -13.21
CA ASN A 117 14.11 37.78 -14.05
C ASN A 117 12.99 36.94 -13.44
N SER A 118 11.74 37.35 -13.70
CA SER A 118 10.53 36.69 -13.22
C SER A 118 9.53 36.52 -14.36
N ILE A 119 9.00 35.31 -14.53
CA ILE A 119 7.97 35.01 -15.52
C ILE A 119 6.76 34.40 -14.79
N PRO A 120 5.59 35.06 -14.80
CA PRO A 120 4.38 34.50 -14.21
C PRO A 120 3.80 33.39 -15.10
N TYR A 121 3.18 32.39 -14.49
CA TYR A 121 2.47 31.33 -15.20
C TYR A 121 1.19 30.90 -14.46
N ARG A 122 0.32 30.21 -15.18
CA ARG A 122 -0.92 29.63 -14.66
C ARG A 122 -0.99 28.15 -15.00
N LEU A 123 -1.68 27.38 -14.16
CA LEU A 123 -1.93 25.95 -14.36
C LEU A 123 -3.42 25.75 -14.59
N TYR A 124 -3.77 24.79 -15.44
CA TYR A 124 -5.15 24.50 -15.79
C TYR A 124 -5.38 22.99 -15.75
N SER A 125 -6.59 22.58 -15.35
CA SER A 125 -6.97 21.16 -15.28
C SER A 125 -7.42 20.58 -16.62
N ASN A 126 -7.51 21.41 -17.66
CA ASN A 126 -7.91 20.99 -19.00
C ASN A 126 -7.04 21.62 -20.09
N ALA A 127 -6.93 20.93 -21.23
CA ALA A 127 -6.10 21.37 -22.36
C ALA A 127 -6.61 22.65 -23.03
N ALA A 128 -7.90 22.97 -22.88
CA ALA A 128 -8.50 24.21 -23.38
C ALA A 128 -8.14 25.44 -22.52
N ARG A 129 -7.55 25.23 -21.33
CA ARG A 129 -7.15 26.26 -20.37
C ARG A 129 -8.33 27.14 -19.90
N THR A 130 -9.49 26.53 -19.69
CA THR A 130 -10.70 27.23 -19.21
C THR A 130 -10.95 27.07 -17.71
N THR A 131 -10.29 26.12 -17.07
CA THR A 131 -10.43 25.84 -15.63
C THR A 131 -9.07 25.99 -14.96
N GLU A 132 -8.80 27.16 -14.40
CA GLU A 132 -7.55 27.44 -13.70
C GLU A 132 -7.48 26.67 -12.37
N ILE A 133 -6.29 26.12 -12.08
CA ILE A 133 -5.97 25.54 -10.78
C ILE A 133 -5.42 26.65 -9.90
N ALA A 134 -6.27 27.22 -9.05
CA ALA A 134 -5.89 28.27 -8.12
C ALA A 134 -4.85 27.79 -7.08
N ILE A 135 -4.13 28.73 -6.46
CA ILE A 135 -3.16 28.41 -5.42
C ILE A 135 -3.89 27.96 -4.15
N ASN A 136 -3.47 26.84 -3.56
CA ASN A 136 -3.99 26.29 -2.30
C ASN A 136 -5.51 26.09 -2.27
N THR A 137 -6.12 25.83 -3.44
CA THR A 137 -7.57 25.58 -3.55
C THR A 137 -7.79 24.10 -3.92
N PRO A 138 -8.60 23.35 -3.16
CA PRO A 138 -8.86 21.92 -3.39
C PRO A 138 -9.70 21.60 -4.63
#